data_AF-A0A945L682-F1
#
_entry.id   AF-A0A945L682-F1
#
_cell.length_a   1.000
_cell.length_b   1.000
_cell.length_c   1.000
_cell.angle_alpha   90.00
_cell.angle_beta   90.00
_cell.angle_gamma   90.00
#
_symmetry.space_group_name_H-M   'P 1'
#
loop_
_entity.id
_entity.type
_entity.pdbx_description
1 polymer ?
#
loop_
_entity_poly.entity_id
_entity_poly.type
_entity_poly.pdbx_seq_one_letter_code
_entity_poly.pdbx_strand_id
1 'polypeptide(L)' 'MKNEQLRPSPRIPLPERLNPDSPKTEQIMAEHDQACASKQQGYLDPFTGLFVMTANLHIDRGYCCSRGCRHCPFTKD' A
#
# COMPACT_ATOMS: atom_id res chain seq x y z
N MET A 1 17.81 -8.67 -11.77
CA MET A 1 17.37 -8.13 -10.47
C MET A 1 16.64 -6.84 -10.75
N LYS A 2 15.31 -6.82 -10.72
CA LYS A 2 14.55 -5.61 -11.05
C LYS A 2 14.57 -4.71 -9.81
N ASN A 3 15.51 -3.78 -9.77
CA ASN A 3 15.51 -2.69 -8.80
C ASN A 3 14.43 -1.69 -9.22
N GLU A 4 13.18 -1.98 -8.87
CA GLU A 4 12.10 -1.02 -9.05
C GLU A 4 12.34 0.18 -8.12
N GLN A 5 12.27 1.38 -8.68
CA GLN A 5 12.52 2.61 -7.94
C GLN A 5 11.32 2.95 -7.05
N LEU A 6 11.59 3.42 -5.85
CA LEU A 6 10.55 3.95 -4.97
C LEU A 6 10.04 5.29 -5.51
N ARG A 7 8.73 5.53 -5.39
CA ARG A 7 8.13 6.84 -5.65
C ARG A 7 8.50 7.81 -4.51
N PRO A 8 8.45 9.15 -4.74
CA PRO A 8 8.76 10.15 -3.70
C PRO A 8 7.92 10.03 -2.42
N SER A 9 6.66 9.59 -2.54
CA SER A 9 5.74 9.37 -1.41
C SER A 9 5.30 7.90 -1.35
N PRO A 10 6.18 6.97 -0.91
CA PRO A 10 5.97 5.54 -1.08
C PRO A 10 4.82 4.97 -0.24
N ARG A 11 4.42 5.67 0.83
CA ARG A 11 3.28 5.30 1.68
C ARG A 11 1.95 5.94 1.26
N ILE A 12 1.98 6.87 0.30
CA ILE A 12 0.76 7.48 -0.22
C ILE A 12 0.29 6.65 -1.44
N PRO A 13 -0.92 6.08 -1.40
CA PRO A 13 -1.50 5.39 -2.55
C PRO A 13 -1.57 6.29 -3.77
N LEU A 14 -1.44 5.69 -4.96
CA LEU A 14 -1.81 6.40 -6.18
C LEU A 14 -3.35 6.52 -6.24
N PRO A 15 -3.91 7.64 -6.75
CA PRO A 15 -5.36 7.81 -6.90
C PRO A 15 -6.03 6.66 -7.66
N GLU A 16 -5.35 6.08 -8.65
CA GLU A 16 -5.86 4.92 -9.41
C GLU A 16 -5.96 3.63 -8.58
N ARG A 17 -5.31 3.56 -7.41
CA ARG A 17 -5.30 2.39 -6.53
C ARG A 17 -6.14 2.59 -5.26
N LEU A 18 -6.30 3.85 -4.84
CA LEU A 18 -7.22 4.26 -3.78
C LEU A 18 -7.71 5.68 -4.10
N ASN A 19 -9.01 5.81 -4.36
CA ASN A 19 -9.62 7.11 -4.68
C ASN A 19 -9.56 8.04 -3.45
N PRO A 20 -8.80 9.16 -3.47
CA PRO A 20 -8.66 10.04 -2.32
C PRO A 20 -9.99 10.66 -1.86
N ASP A 21 -10.95 10.84 -2.76
CA ASP A 21 -12.24 11.47 -2.47
C ASP A 21 -13.28 10.47 -1.92
N SER A 22 -12.92 9.19 -1.80
CA SER A 22 -13.82 8.19 -1.24
C SER A 22 -13.92 8.34 0.28
N PRO A 23 -15.12 8.25 0.89
CA PRO A 23 -15.27 8.24 2.33
C PRO A 23 -14.57 7.04 3.00
N LYS A 24 -14.21 6.00 2.21
CA LYS A 24 -13.50 4.82 2.69
C LYS A 24 -11.99 5.06 2.89
N THR A 25 -11.44 6.08 2.24
CA THR A 25 -10.00 6.30 2.17
C THR A 25 -9.39 6.60 3.52
N GLU A 26 -10.04 7.43 4.33
CA GLU A 26 -9.56 7.76 5.66
C GLU A 26 -9.38 6.52 6.53
N GLN A 27 -10.41 5.66 6.59
CA GLN A 27 -10.35 4.42 7.38
C GLN A 27 -9.31 3.43 6.81
N ILE A 28 -9.22 3.28 5.50
CA ILE A 28 -8.22 2.43 4.85
C ILE A 28 -6.78 2.91 5.17
N MET A 29 -6.55 4.21 5.19
CA MET A 29 -5.26 4.80 5.55
C MET A 29 -4.97 4.61 7.03
N ALA A 30 -5.95 4.79 7.91
CA ALA A 30 -5.79 4.55 9.35
C ALA A 30 -5.37 3.10 9.66
N GLU A 31 -6.03 2.11 9.05
CA GLU A 31 -5.66 0.69 9.21
C GLU A 31 -4.26 0.39 8.66
N HIS A 32 -3.91 0.99 7.52
CA HIS A 32 -2.57 0.89 6.96
C HIS A 32 -1.50 1.47 7.88
N ASP A 33 -1.74 2.66 8.43
CA ASP A 33 -0.80 3.37 9.27
C ASP A 33 -0.61 2.65 10.61
N GLN A 34 -1.71 2.11 11.17
CA GLN A 34 -1.66 1.27 12.35
C GLN A 34 -0.87 -0.03 12.11
N ALA A 35 -1.07 -0.69 10.97
CA ALA A 35 -0.30 -1.86 10.57
C ALA A 35 1.19 -1.52 10.39
N CYS A 36 1.51 -0.38 9.76
CA CYS A 36 2.88 0.10 9.60
C CYS A 36 3.55 0.39 10.95
N ALA A 37 2.87 1.10 11.85
CA ALA A 37 3.36 1.43 13.19
C ALA A 37 3.62 0.17 14.02
N SER A 38 2.76 -0.85 13.86
CA SER A 38 2.86 -2.15 14.54
C SER A 38 3.80 -3.14 13.83
N LYS A 39 4.53 -2.71 12.79
CA LYS A 39 5.41 -3.55 11.95
C LYS A 39 4.72 -4.79 11.37
N GLN A 40 3.42 -4.72 11.13
CA GLN A 40 2.65 -5.77 10.51
C GLN A 40 2.86 -5.76 8.99
N GLN A 41 2.78 -6.94 8.39
CA GLN A 41 2.96 -7.14 6.95
C GLN A 41 1.77 -6.58 6.13
N GLY A 42 0.60 -6.44 6.75
CA GLY A 42 -0.63 -5.99 6.12
C GLY A 42 -1.76 -5.81 7.12
N TYR A 43 -2.94 -5.48 6.62
CA TYR A 43 -4.19 -5.38 7.37
C TYR A 43 -5.33 -6.01 6.56
N LEU A 44 -6.45 -6.30 7.21
CA LEU A 44 -7.68 -6.68 6.52
C LEU A 44 -8.42 -5.40 6.14
N ASP A 45 -8.72 -5.25 4.85
CA ASP A 45 -9.52 -4.13 4.37
C ASP A 45 -10.92 -4.17 5.00
N PRO A 46 -11.32 -3.15 5.78
CA PRO A 46 -12.58 -3.14 6.50
C PRO A 46 -13.82 -3.17 5.59
N PHE A 47 -13.66 -2.85 4.29
CA PHE A 47 -14.76 -2.77 3.33
C PHE A 47 -14.83 -3.97 2.38
N THR A 48 -13.72 -4.68 2.15
CA THR A 48 -13.67 -5.81 1.21
C THR A 48 -13.32 -7.14 1.86
N GLY A 49 -12.81 -7.13 3.10
CA GLY A 49 -12.29 -8.32 3.79
C GLY A 49 -10.99 -8.87 3.20
N LEU A 50 -10.44 -8.23 2.16
CA LEU A 50 -9.20 -8.67 1.53
C LEU A 50 -8.00 -8.30 2.39
N PHE A 51 -6.99 -9.18 2.42
CA PHE A 51 -5.70 -8.84 3.01
C PHE A 51 -4.93 -7.88 2.10
N VAL A 52 -4.55 -6.72 2.64
CA VAL A 52 -3.79 -5.69 1.94
C VAL A 52 -2.41 -5.56 2.56
N MET A 53 -1.38 -5.82 1.75
CA MET A 53 0.02 -5.63 2.15
C MET A 53 0.35 -4.16 2.39
N THR A 54 1.15 -3.88 3.42
CA THR A 54 1.63 -2.52 3.71
C THR A 54 2.69 -2.07 2.70
N ALA A 55 2.86 -0.75 2.58
CA ALA A 55 3.98 -0.19 1.81
C ALA A 55 5.33 -0.66 2.37
N ASN A 56 5.46 -0.77 3.70
CA ASN A 56 6.69 -1.25 4.35
C ASN A 56 7.05 -2.68 3.92
N LEU A 57 6.08 -3.61 3.90
CA LEU A 57 6.34 -4.97 3.41
C LEU A 57 6.87 -4.97 1.97
N HIS A 58 6.31 -4.13 1.10
CA HIS A 58 6.77 -4.02 -0.28
C HIS A 58 8.19 -3.44 -0.39
N ILE A 59 8.53 -2.43 0.42
CA ILE A 59 9.88 -1.87 0.50
C ILE A 59 10.86 -2.95 0.97
N ASP A 60 10.53 -3.67 2.04
CA ASP A 60 11.38 -4.71 2.62
C ASP A 60 11.65 -5.87 1.64
N ARG A 61 10.63 -6.24 0.86
CA ARG A 61 10.77 -7.26 -0.21
C ARG A 61 11.55 -6.75 -1.42
N GLY A 62 11.55 -5.44 -1.66
CA GLY A 62 12.33 -4.80 -2.72
C GLY A 62 11.80 -4.96 -4.14
N TYR A 63 10.53 -5.36 -4.33
CA TYR A 63 9.94 -5.47 -5.68
C TYR A 63 8.41 -5.29 -5.72
N CYS A 64 7.90 -4.83 -6.86
CA CYS A 64 6.50 -4.78 -7.22
C CYS A 64 6.00 -6.17 -7.63
N CYS A 65 4.94 -6.65 -6.98
CA CYS A 65 4.37 -7.96 -7.30
C CYS A 65 3.43 -7.96 -8.52
N SER A 66 3.26 -6.83 -9.21
CA SER A 66 2.39 -6.66 -10.40
C SER A 66 0.91 -7.03 -10.21
N ARG A 67 0.40 -7.02 -8.97
CA ARG A 67 -1.01 -7.34 -8.64
C ARG A 67 -1.91 -6.12 -8.36
N GLY A 68 -1.42 -4.91 -8.63
CA GLY A 68 -2.19 -3.70 -8.39
C GLY A 68 -2.44 -3.38 -6.90
N CYS A 69 -1.53 -3.78 -6.01
CA CYS A 69 -1.68 -3.59 -4.56
C CYS A 69 -1.85 -2.10 -4.20
N ARG A 70 -2.84 -1.83 -3.35
CA ARG A 70 -3.27 -0.49 -2.94
C ARG A 70 -2.11 0.43 -2.50
N HIS A 71 -1.21 -0.13 -1.71
CA HIS A 71 -0.08 0.57 -1.08
C HIS A 71 1.27 0.29 -1.74
N CYS A 72 1.30 -0.06 -3.03
CA CYS A 72 2.56 -0.35 -3.71
C CYS A 72 3.43 0.94 -3.83
N PRO A 73 4.68 0.91 -3.30
CA PRO A 73 5.55 2.08 -3.18
C PRO A 73 6.36 2.36 -4.45
N PHE A 74 6.39 1.41 -5.39
CA PHE A 74 7.24 1.47 -6.59
C PHE A 74 6.61 2.30 -7.71
N THR A 75 7.46 2.91 -8.54
CA THR A 75 7.06 3.53 -9.80
C THR A 75 6.39 2.47 -10.68
N LYS A 76 5.32 2.85 -11.37
CA LYS A 76 4.81 2.01 -12.47
C LYS A 76 5.85 2.12 -13.60
N ASP A 77 6.38 0.99 -14.07
CA ASP A 77 6.97 0.94 -15.41
C ASP A 77 5.86 1.07 -16.46
#